data_AF-Q0EWU7-F1
#
_entry.id   AF-Q0EWU7-F1
#
_cell.length_a   1.000
_cell.length_b   1.000
_cell.length_c   1.000
_cell.angle_alpha   90.00
_cell.angle_beta   90.00
_cell.angle_gamma   90.00
#
_symmetry.space_group_name_H-M   'P 1'
#
loop_
_entity.id
_entity.type
_entity.pdbx_description
1 polymer ?
#
loop_
_entity_poly.entity_id
_entity_poly.type
_entity_poly.pdbx_seq_one_letter_code
_entity_poly.pdbx_strand_id
1 'polypeptide(L)' 'MTGLTESTFDPAQAVFRETVPAGEPFIRVVKKGEVFRILDLEGNQAVDTLFYNAENPDERYSATNTISSQGNIYLS' A
#
# COMPACT_ATOMS: atom_id res chain seq x y z
N MET A 1 0.25 9.74 -20.29
CA MET A 1 -0.68 8.61 -20.52
C MET A 1 -0.57 7.76 -19.27
N THR A 2 -1.60 7.76 -18.42
CA THR A 2 -1.58 7.23 -17.04
C THR A 2 -1.40 5.71 -17.04
N GLY A 3 -0.26 5.23 -16.56
CA GLY A 3 0.18 3.83 -16.61
C GLY A 3 -0.29 2.97 -15.44
N LEU A 4 -1.57 3.05 -15.06
CA LEU A 4 -2.09 2.14 -14.05
C LEU A 4 -2.09 0.71 -14.60
N THR A 5 -1.39 -0.19 -13.91
CA THR A 5 -1.39 -1.61 -14.24
C THR A 5 -2.50 -2.32 -13.47
N GLU A 6 -3.45 -2.89 -14.17
CA GLU A 6 -4.54 -3.64 -13.54
C GLU A 6 -4.02 -4.94 -12.93
N SER A 7 -4.45 -5.22 -11.71
CA SER A 7 -4.10 -6.46 -11.00
C SER A 7 -4.86 -7.64 -11.59
N THR A 8 -4.16 -8.72 -11.93
CA THR A 8 -4.75 -9.97 -12.41
C THR A 8 -5.29 -10.87 -11.29
N PHE A 9 -5.15 -10.48 -10.02
CA PHE A 9 -5.61 -11.27 -8.88
C PHE A 9 -7.10 -11.08 -8.63
N ASP A 10 -7.82 -12.20 -8.44
CA ASP A 10 -9.21 -12.20 -7.97
C ASP A 10 -9.28 -11.77 -6.48
N PRO A 11 -9.92 -10.64 -6.15
CA PRO A 11 -10.06 -10.20 -4.76
C PRO A 11 -10.84 -11.17 -3.88
N ALA A 12 -11.67 -12.05 -4.45
CA ALA A 12 -12.37 -13.08 -3.68
C ALA A 12 -11.43 -14.18 -3.16
N GLN A 13 -10.24 -14.32 -3.76
CA GLN A 13 -9.21 -15.29 -3.37
C GLN A 13 -8.15 -14.69 -2.42
N ALA A 14 -8.40 -13.50 -1.86
CA ALA A 14 -7.48 -12.89 -0.92
C ALA A 14 -7.32 -13.78 0.33
N VAL A 15 -6.09 -14.16 0.65
CA VAL A 15 -5.76 -14.94 1.86
C VAL A 15 -6.06 -14.19 3.16
N PHE A 16 -6.26 -12.89 3.06
CA PHE A 16 -6.67 -12.03 4.16
C PHE A 16 -7.48 -10.83 3.65
N ARG A 17 -8.53 -10.46 4.38
CA ARG A 17 -9.35 -9.27 4.14
C ARG A 17 -9.81 -8.70 5.48
N GLU A 18 -9.66 -7.39 5.66
CA GLU A 18 -10.16 -6.65 6.81
C GLU A 18 -10.72 -5.30 6.37
N THR A 19 -11.81 -4.89 6.99
CA THR A 19 -12.35 -3.54 6.89
C THR A 19 -11.87 -2.77 8.11
N VAL A 20 -11.04 -1.75 7.88
CA VAL A 20 -10.51 -0.89 8.95
C VAL A 20 -11.52 0.22 9.21
N PRO A 21 -12.02 0.40 10.45
CA PRO A 21 -12.91 1.51 10.77
C PRO A 21 -12.24 2.87 10.56
N ALA A 22 -13.03 3.90 10.28
CA ALA A 22 -12.52 5.25 10.09
C ALA A 22 -11.77 5.74 11.36
N GLY A 23 -10.56 6.27 11.16
CA GLY A 23 -9.71 6.78 12.24
C GLY A 23 -8.89 5.73 13.00
N GLU A 24 -9.11 4.44 12.73
CA GLU A 24 -8.35 3.36 13.38
C GLU A 24 -7.07 3.02 12.62
N PRO A 25 -5.97 2.71 13.32
CA PRO A 25 -4.74 2.25 12.69
C PRO A 25 -4.85 0.78 12.31
N PHE A 26 -4.06 0.37 11.31
CA PHE A 26 -3.90 -1.02 10.92
C PHE A 26 -2.43 -1.34 10.70
N ILE A 27 -1.97 -2.48 11.23
CA ILE A 27 -0.61 -2.97 11.04
C ILE A 27 -0.63 -4.45 10.68
N ARG A 28 0.14 -4.81 9.65
CA ARG A 28 0.32 -6.20 9.25
C ARG A 28 1.68 -6.40 8.58
N VAL A 29 2.23 -7.60 8.77
CA VAL A 29 3.34 -8.07 7.95
C VAL A 29 2.79 -8.55 6.60
N VAL A 30 3.36 -8.01 5.51
CA VAL A 30 3.19 -8.53 4.15
C VAL A 30 4.45 -9.32 3.82
N LYS A 31 4.31 -10.62 3.56
CA LYS A 31 5.46 -11.48 3.27
C LYS A 31 5.94 -11.26 1.84
N LYS A 32 7.21 -11.56 1.59
CA LYS A 32 7.80 -11.50 0.24
C LYS A 32 6.96 -12.32 -0.74
N GLY A 33 6.55 -11.69 -1.84
CA GLY A 33 5.73 -12.31 -2.89
C GLY A 33 4.23 -12.14 -2.72
N GLU A 34 3.77 -11.66 -1.55
CA GLU A 34 2.36 -11.28 -1.37
C GLU A 34 2.06 -9.91 -2.00
N VAL A 35 0.81 -9.72 -2.38
CA VAL A 35 0.28 -8.44 -2.87
C VAL A 35 -0.81 -7.98 -1.92
N PHE A 36 -0.71 -6.73 -1.46
CA PHE A 36 -1.74 -6.08 -0.66
C PHE A 36 -2.51 -5.07 -1.52
N ARG A 37 -3.77 -4.84 -1.19
CA ARG A 37 -4.65 -3.87 -1.86
C ARG A 37 -5.33 -3.01 -0.81
N ILE A 38 -5.28 -1.70 -0.99
CA ILE A 38 -6.09 -0.73 -0.24
C ILE A 38 -7.31 -0.41 -1.11
N LEU A 39 -8.50 -0.48 -0.53
CA LEU A 39 -9.76 -0.21 -1.21
C LEU A 39 -10.53 0.84 -0.41
N ASP A 40 -10.85 1.96 -1.05
CA ASP A 40 -11.82 2.92 -0.52
C ASP A 40 -13.23 2.37 -0.75
N LEU A 41 -13.96 2.13 0.35
CA LEU A 41 -15.27 1.48 0.34
C LEU A 41 -16.43 2.47 0.20
N GLU A 42 -16.28 3.68 0.72
CA GLU A 42 -17.36 4.66 0.83
C GLU A 42 -17.14 5.90 -0.04
N GLY A 43 -15.96 6.02 -0.64
CA GLY A 43 -15.58 7.12 -1.50
C GLY A 43 -15.06 8.31 -0.70
N ASN A 44 -13.95 8.86 -1.17
CA ASN A 44 -13.29 10.05 -0.63
C ASN A 44 -12.51 9.83 0.68
N GLN A 45 -12.07 8.60 0.95
CA GLN A 45 -11.17 8.32 2.08
C GLN A 45 -9.72 8.34 1.62
N ALA A 46 -8.89 9.08 2.36
CA ALA A 46 -7.44 9.06 2.20
C ALA A 46 -6.81 8.27 3.36
N VAL A 47 -5.73 7.56 3.09
CA VAL A 47 -4.96 6.85 4.11
C VAL A 47 -3.49 7.24 4.01
N ASP A 48 -2.88 7.49 5.16
CA ASP A 48 -1.43 7.57 5.28
C ASP A 48 -0.86 6.15 5.38
N THR A 49 0.26 5.90 4.70
CA THR A 49 0.90 4.59 4.72
C THR A 49 2.36 4.71 5.11
N LEU A 50 2.79 3.77 5.96
CA LEU A 50 4.17 3.57 6.35
C LEU A 50 4.54 2.12 6.06
N PHE A 51 5.67 1.91 5.40
CA PHE A 51 6.19 0.57 5.10
C PHE A 51 7.57 0.41 5.73
N TYR A 52 7.77 -0.71 6.40
CA TYR A 52 9.00 -1.07 7.10
C TYR A 52 9.44 -2.47 6.67
N ASN A 53 10.74 -2.74 6.73
CA ASN A 53 11.21 -4.12 6.71
C ASN A 53 10.74 -4.80 8.01
N ALA A 54 9.97 -5.88 7.88
CA ALA A 54 9.38 -6.61 9.01
C ALA A 54 10.43 -7.20 9.97
N GLU A 55 11.64 -7.45 9.50
CA GLU A 55 12.75 -7.99 10.29
C GLU A 55 13.73 -6.89 10.78
N ASN A 56 13.63 -5.68 10.22
CA ASN A 56 14.49 -4.55 10.58
C ASN A 56 13.76 -3.19 10.42
N PRO A 57 13.05 -2.70 11.45
CA PRO A 57 12.27 -1.46 11.37
C PRO A 57 13.07 -0.18 11.11
N ASP A 58 14.40 -0.20 11.28
CA ASP A 58 15.24 0.95 10.90
C ASP A 58 15.25 1.15 9.37
N GLU A 59 15.05 0.08 8.60
CA GLU A 59 14.84 0.12 7.15
C GLU A 59 13.36 0.35 6.84
N ARG A 60 13.07 1.46 6.14
CA ARG A 60 11.70 1.89 5.84
C ARG A 60 11.60 2.55 4.47
N TYR A 61 10.37 2.58 3.95
CA TYR A 61 10.03 3.35 2.77
C TYR A 61 10.38 4.83 2.98
N SER A 62 10.99 5.42 1.96
CA SER A 62 11.37 6.83 1.93
C SER A 62 10.74 7.51 0.72
N ALA A 63 9.64 8.24 0.94
CA ALA A 63 9.00 9.05 -0.10
C ALA A 63 9.98 10.03 -0.75
N THR A 64 10.88 10.66 0.01
CA THR A 64 11.87 11.61 -0.53
C THR A 64 12.81 10.95 -1.55
N ASN A 65 13.41 9.80 -1.19
CA ASN A 65 14.22 9.02 -2.13
C ASN A 65 13.42 8.60 -3.37
N THR A 66 12.18 8.12 -3.20
CA THR A 66 11.32 7.72 -4.32
C THR A 66 11.05 8.90 -5.25
N ILE A 67 10.60 10.04 -4.73
CA ILE A 67 10.35 11.27 -5.48
C ILE A 67 11.61 11.72 -6.24
N SER A 68 12.76 11.75 -5.56
CA SER A 68 14.02 12.14 -6.18
C SER A 68 14.45 11.20 -7.31
N SER A 69 14.24 9.89 -7.13
CA SER A 69 14.63 8.87 -8.12
C SER A 69 13.70 8.84 -9.33
N GLN A 70 12.40 9.06 -9.14
CA GLN A 70 11.39 8.97 -10.19
C GLN A 70 11.09 10.33 -10.85
N GLY A 71 11.48 11.44 -10.24
CA GLY A 71 11.22 12.79 -10.74
C GLY A 71 9.74 13.22 -10.71
N ASN A 72 8.92 12.57 -9.88
CA ASN A 72 7.48 12.81 -9.77
C ASN A 72 7.04 12.76 -8.30
N ILE A 73 6.08 13.58 -7.91
CA ILE A 73 5.49 13.59 -6.56
C ILE A 73 4.44 12.49 -6.38
N TYR A 74 3.88 11.98 -7.48
CA TYR A 74 2.89 10.91 -7.49
C TYR A 74 3.50 9.59 -7.97
N LEU A 75 3.02 8.48 -7.42
CA LEU A 75 3.27 7.13 -7.93
C LEU A 75 2.25 6.82 -9.04
N SER A 76 2.65 6.05 -10.05
CA SER A 76 1.79 5.62 -11.16
C SER A 76 2.12 4.23 -11.66
#